data_AF-A0A1Y5P7K4-F1
#
_entry.id   AF-A0A1Y5P7K4-F1
#
_cell.length_a   1.000
_cell.length_b   1.000
_cell.length_c   1.000
_cell.angle_alpha   90.00
_cell.angle_beta   90.00
_cell.angle_gamma   90.00
#
_symmetry.space_group_name_H-M   'P 1'
#
loop_
_entity.id
_entity.type
_entity.pdbx_description
1 polymer ?
#
loop_
_entity_poly.entity_id
_entity_poly.type
_entity_poly.pdbx_seq_one_letter_code
_entity_poly.pdbx_strand_id
1 'polypeptide(L)'
;MTRHGRDRVLTIPNVLSVIRLVLVPVFLYLLLVTHAYALAVAILMFSGFSDWADGKIARLMANQSSRLGELLDPLVDRIYMVTVPLGLGAAGVVPWWLVGTLIGRDLVLAATLPVVRRRGLTALPVTYIGKAATFALMSGFPLVLLGQWDALWSRVIGACGWGFLIWGVGMYLWSAVLYLVQVRLVVTTLPKAGVSDARA
;
A
#
# COMPACT_ATOMS: atom_id res chain seq x y z
N MET A 1 -2.06 0.24 -42.62
CA MET A 1 -1.17 -0.57 -41.75
C MET A 1 -1.71 -0.53 -40.33
N THR A 2 -2.53 -1.53 -39.96
CA THR A 2 -3.20 -1.64 -38.67
C THR A 2 -2.23 -2.18 -37.61
N ARG A 3 -1.65 -1.30 -36.78
CA ARG A 3 -0.92 -1.73 -35.59
C ARG A 3 -1.89 -2.33 -34.57
N HIS A 4 -2.17 -3.62 -34.70
CA HIS A 4 -2.67 -4.42 -33.58
C HIS A 4 -1.52 -4.55 -32.58
N GLY A 5 -1.37 -3.56 -31.70
CA GLY A 5 -0.57 -3.71 -30.50
C GLY A 5 -1.18 -4.86 -29.72
N ARG A 6 -0.49 -6.00 -29.67
CA ARG A 6 -0.92 -7.14 -28.86
C ARG A 6 -1.14 -6.63 -27.44
N ASP A 7 -2.40 -6.62 -26.99
CA ASP A 7 -2.76 -6.61 -25.58
C ASP A 7 -2.10 -7.84 -24.96
N ARG A 8 -0.84 -7.70 -24.53
CA ARG A 8 -0.16 -8.73 -23.77
C ARG A 8 -0.78 -8.69 -22.38
N VAL A 9 -1.86 -9.45 -22.23
CA VAL A 9 -2.50 -9.72 -20.94
C VAL A 9 -1.54 -10.47 -20.02
N LEU A 10 -0.62 -11.27 -20.58
CA LEU A 10 0.39 -12.02 -19.83
C LEU A 10 1.74 -11.31 -19.86
N THR A 11 1.93 -10.39 -18.91
CA THR A 11 3.21 -9.76 -18.59
C THR A 11 3.65 -10.23 -17.20
N ILE A 12 4.97 -10.32 -16.94
CA ILE A 12 5.50 -10.76 -15.64
C ILE A 12 4.86 -10.01 -14.45
N PRO A 13 4.68 -8.66 -14.50
CA PRO A 13 4.03 -7.94 -13.42
C PRO A 13 2.58 -8.36 -13.19
N ASN A 14 1.81 -8.62 -14.26
CA ASN A 14 0.41 -9.02 -14.13
C ASN A 14 0.28 -10.40 -13.45
N VAL A 15 1.16 -11.34 -13.79
CA VAL A 15 1.17 -12.66 -13.15
C VAL A 15 1.48 -12.52 -11.66
N LEU A 16 2.46 -11.67 -11.30
CA LEU A 16 2.84 -11.44 -9.91
C LEU A 16 1.70 -10.76 -9.12
N SER A 17 1.00 -9.80 -9.71
CA SER A 17 -0.17 -9.16 -9.08
C SER A 17 -1.35 -10.12 -8.88
N VAL A 18 -1.60 -11.02 -9.83
CA VAL A 18 -2.61 -12.08 -9.68
C VAL A 18 -2.22 -13.08 -8.60
N ILE A 19 -0.96 -13.53 -8.58
CA ILE A 19 -0.44 -14.40 -7.51
C ILE A 19 -0.61 -13.73 -6.15
N ARG A 20 -0.24 -12.45 -6.07
CA ARG A 20 -0.37 -11.65 -4.84
C ARG A 20 -1.83 -11.58 -4.38
N LEU A 21 -2.77 -11.33 -5.29
CA LEU A 21 -4.20 -11.35 -4.98
C LEU A 21 -4.66 -12.69 -4.40
N VAL A 22 -4.24 -13.80 -4.99
CA VAL A 22 -4.56 -15.17 -4.50
C VAL A 22 -3.88 -15.46 -3.15
N LEU A 23 -2.70 -14.89 -2.91
CA LEU A 23 -2.00 -15.05 -1.64
C LEU A 23 -2.68 -14.35 -0.46
N VAL A 24 -3.57 -13.38 -0.68
CA VAL A 24 -4.31 -12.70 0.41
C VAL A 24 -5.16 -13.67 1.26
N PRO A 25 -6.10 -14.44 0.68
CA PRO A 25 -6.89 -15.38 1.46
C PRO A 25 -6.04 -16.50 2.06
N VAL A 26 -4.97 -16.93 1.36
CA VAL A 26 -4.03 -17.94 1.88
C VAL A 26 -3.29 -17.40 3.11
N PHE A 27 -2.82 -16.16 3.06
CA PHE A 27 -2.21 -15.47 4.19
C PHE A 27 -3.16 -15.40 5.39
N LEU A 28 -4.41 -14.97 5.18
CA LEU A 28 -5.39 -14.87 6.26
C LEU A 28 -5.72 -16.24 6.87
N TYR A 29 -5.87 -17.27 6.05
CA TYR A 29 -6.10 -18.64 6.52
C TYR A 29 -4.92 -19.16 7.36
N LEU A 30 -3.69 -18.96 6.88
CA LEU A 30 -2.48 -19.38 7.59
C LEU A 30 -2.29 -18.64 8.91
N LEU A 31 -2.63 -17.35 8.93
CA LEU A 31 -2.49 -16.50 10.10
C LEU A 31 -3.55 -16.80 11.17
N LEU A 32 -4.82 -16.93 10.77
CA LEU A 32 -5.96 -16.96 11.68
C LEU A 32 -6.46 -18.37 12.02
N VAL A 33 -6.28 -19.34 11.11
CA VAL A 33 -6.83 -20.69 11.29
C VAL A 33 -5.74 -21.68 11.70
N THR A 34 -4.65 -21.75 10.94
CA THR A 34 -3.59 -22.73 11.21
C THR A 34 -2.50 -22.19 12.13
N HIS A 35 -2.51 -20.89 12.42
CA HIS A 35 -1.47 -20.17 13.19
C HIS A 35 -0.04 -20.47 12.68
N ALA A 36 0.10 -20.73 11.37
CA ALA A 36 1.36 -21.03 10.72
C ALA A 36 2.13 -19.73 10.41
N TYR A 37 2.61 -19.07 11.46
CA TYR A 37 3.27 -17.76 11.34
C TYR A 37 4.47 -17.77 10.39
N ALA A 38 5.22 -18.87 10.28
CA ALA A 38 6.35 -18.97 9.34
C ALA A 38 5.92 -18.78 7.88
N LEU A 39 4.83 -19.46 7.49
CA LEU A 39 4.31 -19.39 6.13
C LEU A 39 3.64 -18.03 5.88
N ALA A 40 2.94 -17.48 6.87
CA ALA A 40 2.37 -16.14 6.77
C ALA A 40 3.45 -15.06 6.57
N VAL A 41 4.56 -15.14 7.30
CA VAL A 41 5.73 -14.27 7.07
C VAL A 41 6.29 -14.46 5.66
N ALA A 42 6.48 -15.71 5.23
CA ALA A 42 7.04 -16.00 3.91
C ALA A 42 6.18 -15.38 2.78
N ILE A 43 4.85 -15.44 2.92
CA ILE A 43 3.92 -14.80 1.98
C ILE A 43 4.07 -13.27 1.99
N LEU A 44 4.12 -12.64 3.17
CA LEU A 44 4.28 -11.18 3.25
C LEU A 44 5.62 -10.73 2.65
N MET A 45 6.71 -11.44 2.96
CA MET A 45 8.03 -11.14 2.40
C MET A 45 8.06 -11.34 0.89
N PHE A 46 7.50 -12.44 0.39
CA PHE A 46 7.38 -12.71 -1.04
C PHE A 46 6.57 -11.60 -1.74
N SER A 47 5.40 -11.26 -1.20
CA SER A 47 4.54 -10.21 -1.73
C SER A 47 5.24 -8.86 -1.83
N GLY A 48 5.93 -8.43 -0.76
CA GLY A 48 6.65 -7.16 -0.74
C GLY A 48 7.88 -7.15 -1.66
N PHE A 49 8.58 -8.29 -1.77
CA PHE A 49 9.71 -8.41 -2.68
C PHE A 49 9.27 -8.41 -4.15
N SER A 50 8.19 -9.13 -4.47
CA SER A 50 7.60 -9.15 -5.82
C SER A 50 7.19 -7.74 -6.25
N ASP A 51 6.56 -6.95 -5.36
CA ASP A 51 6.18 -5.57 -5.66
C ASP A 51 7.37 -4.67 -6.00
N TRP A 52 8.41 -4.75 -5.18
CA TRP A 52 9.64 -3.99 -5.42
C TRP A 52 10.32 -4.41 -6.73
N ALA A 53 10.35 -5.72 -7.01
CA ALA A 53 10.92 -6.29 -8.22
C ALA A 53 10.14 -5.82 -9.46
N ASP A 54 8.80 -5.89 -9.44
CA ASP A 54 7.92 -5.43 -10.52
C ASP A 54 8.02 -3.92 -10.76
N GLY A 55 8.14 -3.13 -9.69
CA GLY A 55 8.37 -1.70 -9.81
C GLY A 55 9.74 -1.36 -10.41
N LYS A 56 10.75 -2.22 -10.28
CA LYS A 56 12.09 -2.03 -10.88
C LYS A 56 12.11 -2.52 -12.34
N ILE A 57 11.69 -3.76 -12.54
CA ILE A 57 10.82 -4.25 -13.62
C ILE A 57 10.40 -3.23 -14.69
N ALA A 58 9.24 -2.63 -14.40
CA ALA A 58 8.52 -1.68 -15.23
C ALA A 58 9.35 -0.42 -15.58
N ARG A 59 10.23 0.03 -14.67
CA ARG A 59 11.11 1.19 -14.92
C ARG A 59 12.23 0.89 -15.94
N LEU A 60 12.71 -0.35 -15.98
CA LEU A 60 13.75 -0.78 -16.91
C LEU A 60 13.16 -1.25 -18.25
N MET A 61 11.92 -1.75 -18.26
CA MET A 61 11.26 -2.30 -19.44
C MET A 61 9.94 -1.60 -19.74
N ALA A 62 10.00 -0.30 -20.05
CA ALA A 62 8.85 0.58 -20.32
C ALA A 62 7.86 0.11 -21.42
N ASN A 63 8.17 -0.97 -22.16
CA ASN A 63 7.33 -1.57 -23.20
C ASN A 63 6.57 -2.83 -22.76
N GLN A 64 6.61 -3.19 -21.48
CA GLN A 64 5.96 -4.40 -20.93
C GLN A 64 4.85 -4.10 -19.92
N SER A 65 4.42 -2.85 -19.74
CA SER A 65 3.22 -2.58 -18.93
C SER A 65 1.96 -2.93 -19.71
N SER A 66 1.01 -3.56 -19.03
CA SER A 66 -0.32 -3.86 -19.56
C SER A 66 -1.34 -2.96 -18.88
N ARG A 67 -2.33 -2.46 -19.64
CA ARG A 67 -3.44 -1.66 -19.09
C ARG A 67 -4.18 -2.36 -17.94
N LEU A 68 -4.26 -3.70 -17.99
CA LEU A 68 -4.84 -4.50 -16.92
C LEU A 68 -3.97 -4.49 -15.66
N GLY A 69 -2.65 -4.63 -15.79
CA GLY A 69 -1.72 -4.57 -14.66
C GLY A 69 -1.75 -3.20 -13.98
N GLU A 70 -1.76 -2.10 -14.76
CA GLU A 70 -1.82 -0.74 -14.22
C GLU A 70 -3.07 -0.47 -13.35
N LEU A 71 -4.17 -1.20 -13.58
CA LEU A 71 -5.39 -1.14 -12.77
C LEU A 71 -5.40 -2.17 -11.63
N LEU A 72 -4.82 -3.35 -11.87
CA LEU A 72 -4.80 -4.45 -10.90
C LEU A 72 -3.84 -4.16 -9.75
N ASP A 73 -2.66 -3.61 -10.02
CA ASP A 73 -1.63 -3.37 -9.01
C ASP A 73 -2.14 -2.46 -7.87
N PRO A 74 -2.74 -1.28 -8.15
CA PRO A 74 -3.27 -0.42 -7.09
C PRO A 74 -4.45 -1.06 -6.32
N LEU A 75 -5.21 -1.94 -6.97
CA LEU A 75 -6.32 -2.65 -6.33
C LEU A 75 -5.81 -3.70 -5.35
N VAL A 76 -4.84 -4.51 -5.78
CA VAL A 76 -4.23 -5.55 -4.92
C VAL A 76 -3.51 -4.89 -3.75
N ASP A 77 -2.77 -3.82 -3.99
CA ASP A 77 -2.11 -3.07 -2.93
C ASP A 77 -3.12 -2.53 -1.90
N ARG A 78 -4.26 -2.02 -2.36
CA ARG A 78 -5.33 -1.54 -1.48
C ARG A 78 -5.91 -2.66 -0.63
N ILE A 79 -6.07 -3.85 -1.21
CA ILE A 79 -6.52 -5.03 -0.48
C ILE A 79 -5.50 -5.39 0.60
N TYR A 80 -4.22 -5.55 0.25
CA TYR A 80 -3.16 -5.88 1.22
C TYR A 80 -3.06 -4.88 2.36
N MET A 81 -3.14 -3.61 2.02
CA MET A 81 -3.06 -2.51 2.97
C MET A 81 -4.16 -2.53 4.03
N VAL A 82 -5.30 -3.14 3.72
CA VAL A 82 -6.43 -3.31 4.66
C VAL A 82 -6.39 -4.69 5.32
N THR A 83 -6.17 -5.75 4.55
CA THR A 83 -6.25 -7.14 5.05
C THR A 83 -5.09 -7.51 5.96
N VAL A 84 -3.87 -7.03 5.70
CA VAL A 84 -2.70 -7.36 6.54
C VAL A 84 -2.84 -6.78 7.95
N PRO A 85 -3.11 -5.46 8.14
CA PRO A 85 -3.34 -4.93 9.49
C PRO A 85 -4.54 -5.56 10.20
N LEU A 86 -5.66 -5.79 9.49
CA LEU A 86 -6.83 -6.45 10.07
C LEU A 86 -6.53 -7.88 10.52
N GLY A 87 -5.84 -8.65 9.69
CA GLY A 87 -5.44 -10.02 10.02
C GLY A 87 -4.51 -10.06 11.23
N LEU A 88 -3.51 -9.18 11.29
CA LEU A 88 -2.60 -9.10 12.43
C LEU A 88 -3.29 -8.61 13.71
N GLY A 89 -4.27 -7.71 13.59
CA GLY A 89 -5.12 -7.29 14.70
C GLY A 89 -6.01 -8.43 15.23
N ALA A 90 -6.64 -9.18 14.32
CA ALA A 90 -7.46 -10.34 14.67
C ALA A 90 -6.63 -11.48 15.29
N ALA A 91 -5.39 -11.67 14.86
CA ALA A 91 -4.43 -12.61 15.46
C ALA A 91 -3.88 -12.15 16.82
N GLY A 92 -4.20 -10.93 17.28
CA GLY A 92 -3.69 -10.36 18.52
C GLY A 92 -2.20 -9.94 18.48
N VAL A 93 -1.58 -9.97 17.29
CA VAL A 93 -0.15 -9.63 17.11
C VAL A 93 0.08 -8.12 17.18
N VAL A 94 -0.90 -7.34 16.71
CA VAL A 94 -0.85 -5.87 16.66
C VAL A 94 -2.10 -5.31 17.34
N PRO A 95 -2.01 -4.22 18.14
CA PRO A 95 -3.16 -3.67 18.82
C PRO A 95 -4.11 -2.95 17.83
N TRP A 96 -5.41 -3.00 18.15
CA TRP A 96 -6.46 -2.42 17.31
C TRP A 96 -6.33 -0.92 17.06
N TRP A 97 -5.69 -0.17 17.97
CA TRP A 97 -5.44 1.26 17.74
C TRP A 97 -4.53 1.50 16.53
N LEU A 98 -3.56 0.62 16.27
CA LEU A 98 -2.66 0.74 15.12
C LEU A 98 -3.42 0.46 13.83
N VAL A 99 -4.24 -0.59 13.83
CA VAL A 99 -5.13 -0.96 12.71
C VAL A 99 -6.09 0.19 12.39
N GLY A 100 -6.76 0.73 13.40
CA GLY A 100 -7.67 1.87 13.25
C GLY A 100 -6.97 3.13 12.75
N THR A 101 -5.73 3.37 13.18
CA THR A 101 -4.92 4.51 12.71
C THR A 101 -4.60 4.41 11.22
N LEU A 102 -4.17 3.23 10.76
CA LEU A 102 -3.83 3.01 9.35
C LEU A 102 -5.05 3.12 8.45
N ILE A 103 -6.14 2.42 8.80
CA ILE A 103 -7.39 2.45 8.02
C ILE A 103 -8.02 3.83 8.06
N GLY A 104 -8.10 4.45 9.24
CA GLY A 104 -8.70 5.77 9.45
C GLY A 104 -8.00 6.85 8.63
N ARG A 105 -6.66 6.86 8.63
CA ARG A 105 -5.87 7.77 7.78
C ARG A 105 -6.24 7.61 6.31
N ASP A 106 -6.32 6.37 5.84
CA ASP A 106 -6.59 6.07 4.44
C ASP A 106 -8.01 6.44 4.00
N LEU A 107 -8.98 6.32 4.91
CA LEU A 107 -10.33 6.83 4.71
C LEU A 107 -10.35 8.36 4.63
N VAL A 108 -9.61 9.04 5.51
CA VAL A 108 -9.48 10.51 5.48
C VAL A 108 -8.90 10.98 4.14
N LEU A 109 -7.80 10.36 3.68
CA LEU A 109 -7.23 10.73 2.38
C LEU A 109 -8.17 10.41 1.22
N ALA A 110 -8.83 9.25 1.24
CA ALA A 110 -9.82 8.91 0.23
C ALA A 110 -10.98 9.92 0.18
N ALA A 111 -11.43 10.41 1.34
CA ALA A 111 -12.48 11.43 1.44
C ALA A 111 -12.06 12.80 0.87
N THR A 112 -10.75 13.11 0.82
CA THR A 112 -10.25 14.34 0.19
C THR A 112 -10.16 14.27 -1.33
N LEU A 113 -10.08 13.08 -1.93
CA LEU A 113 -9.95 12.90 -3.38
C LEU A 113 -11.09 13.55 -4.20
N PRO A 114 -12.38 13.42 -3.84
CA PRO A 114 -13.47 14.11 -4.54
C PRO A 114 -13.33 15.63 -4.51
N VAL A 115 -12.81 16.20 -3.42
CA VAL A 115 -12.63 17.64 -3.26
C VAL A 115 -11.55 18.15 -4.21
N VAL A 116 -10.44 17.42 -4.31
CA VAL A 116 -9.34 17.72 -5.23
C VAL A 116 -9.77 17.55 -6.69
N ARG A 117 -10.53 16.50 -7.01
CA ARG A 117 -11.09 16.26 -8.36
C ARG A 117 -11.99 17.39 -8.84
N ARG A 118 -12.78 17.99 -7.95
CA ARG A 118 -13.60 19.18 -8.27
C ARG A 118 -12.76 20.43 -8.63
N ARG A 119 -11.45 20.40 -8.39
CA ARG A 119 -10.50 21.46 -8.77
C ARG A 119 -9.71 21.14 -10.04
N GLY A 120 -10.06 20.07 -10.75
CA GLY A 120 -9.38 19.65 -11.98
C GLY A 120 -8.08 18.87 -11.76
N LEU A 121 -7.73 18.56 -10.50
CA LEU A 121 -6.57 17.76 -10.15
C LEU A 121 -6.96 16.31 -9.90
N THR A 122 -6.24 15.36 -10.50
CA THR A 122 -6.51 13.92 -10.38
C THR A 122 -5.85 13.30 -9.15
N ALA A 123 -4.64 13.75 -8.79
CA ALA A 123 -3.91 13.34 -7.60
C ALA A 123 -2.86 14.39 -7.20
N LEU A 124 -2.58 14.49 -5.90
CA LEU A 124 -1.49 15.30 -5.37
C LEU A 124 -0.19 14.48 -5.30
N PRO A 125 0.98 15.10 -5.48
CA PRO A 125 2.26 14.41 -5.45
C PRO A 125 2.53 13.79 -4.07
N VAL A 126 2.90 12.51 -4.08
CA VAL A 126 3.23 11.78 -2.84
C VAL A 126 4.59 12.24 -2.33
N THR A 127 4.66 12.61 -1.05
CA THR A 127 5.91 13.02 -0.41
C THR A 127 6.87 11.84 -0.24
N TYR A 128 8.18 12.11 -0.26
CA TYR A 128 9.20 11.09 0.03
C TYR A 128 8.99 10.43 1.41
N ILE A 129 8.46 11.20 2.37
CA ILE A 129 8.10 10.70 3.71
C ILE A 129 7.01 9.62 3.62
N GLY A 130 6.01 9.79 2.74
CA GLY A 130 4.99 8.76 2.51
C GLY A 130 5.58 7.46 1.96
N LYS A 131 6.56 7.54 1.05
CA LYS A 131 7.25 6.35 0.52
C LYS A 131 8.07 5.64 1.59
N ALA A 132 8.80 6.41 2.41
CA ALA A 132 9.57 5.87 3.52
C ALA A 132 8.65 5.20 4.56
N ALA A 133 7.49 5.80 4.85
CA ALA A 133 6.49 5.24 5.73
C ALA A 133 5.96 3.90 5.24
N THR A 134 5.59 3.80 3.96
CA THR A 134 5.12 2.53 3.37
C THR A 134 6.21 1.46 3.42
N PHE A 135 7.47 1.81 3.15
CA PHE A 135 8.59 0.87 3.26
C PHE A 135 8.79 0.36 4.70
N ALA A 136 8.67 1.26 5.68
CA ALA A 136 8.76 0.92 7.09
C ALA A 136 7.63 -0.01 7.54
N LEU A 137 6.39 0.26 7.11
CA LEU A 137 5.24 -0.61 7.42
C LEU A 137 5.34 -1.97 6.73
N MET A 138 5.73 -1.99 5.44
CA MET A 138 5.89 -3.22 4.67
C MET A 138 6.96 -4.13 5.26
N SER A 139 8.05 -3.56 5.77
CA SER A 139 9.09 -4.31 6.50
C SER A 139 8.66 -4.68 7.92
N GLY A 140 7.97 -3.76 8.61
CA GLY A 140 7.59 -3.91 10.02
C GLY A 140 6.62 -5.05 10.29
N PHE A 141 5.60 -5.24 9.44
CA PHE A 141 4.60 -6.29 9.65
C PHE A 141 5.19 -7.72 9.62
N PRO A 142 5.98 -8.13 8.61
CA PRO A 142 6.68 -9.42 8.63
C PRO A 142 7.63 -9.57 9.83
N LEU A 143 8.35 -8.50 10.19
CA LEU A 143 9.32 -8.53 11.30
C LEU A 143 8.64 -8.74 12.66
N VAL A 144 7.51 -8.08 12.91
CA VAL A 144 6.73 -8.29 14.15
C VAL A 144 6.16 -9.70 14.21
N LEU A 145 5.73 -10.25 13.07
CA LEU A 145 5.25 -11.62 12.99
C LEU A 145 6.39 -12.64 13.21
N LEU A 146 7.60 -12.37 12.68
CA LEU A 146 8.83 -13.10 13.00
C LEU A 146 9.23 -13.04 14.47
N GLY A 147 8.72 -12.07 15.22
CA GLY A 147 8.95 -11.91 16.65
C GLY A 147 8.11 -12.81 17.56
N GLN A 148 7.23 -13.64 17.01
CA GLN A 148 6.29 -14.46 17.79
C GLN A 148 6.85 -15.81 18.25
N TRP A 149 8.11 -16.14 17.93
CA TRP A 149 8.73 -17.39 18.37
C TRP A 149 9.39 -17.22 19.75
N ASP A 150 9.43 -18.31 20.53
CA ASP A 150 10.09 -18.34 21.84
C ASP A 150 11.61 -18.53 21.73
N ALA A 151 12.26 -17.69 20.94
CA ALA A 151 13.70 -17.68 20.78
C ALA A 151 14.26 -16.25 20.91
N LEU A 152 15.46 -16.11 21.47
CA LEU A 152 16.08 -14.81 21.69
C LEU A 152 16.24 -14.02 20.38
N TRP A 153 16.68 -14.69 19.31
CA TRP A 153 16.84 -14.08 17.98
C TRP A 153 15.50 -13.55 17.44
N SER A 154 14.39 -14.26 17.70
CA SER A 154 13.05 -13.85 17.30
C SER A 154 12.61 -12.60 18.07
N ARG A 155 12.84 -12.54 19.39
CA ARG A 155 12.50 -11.34 20.20
C ARG A 155 13.24 -10.08 19.73
N VAL A 156 14.50 -10.20 19.35
CA VAL A 156 15.30 -9.08 18.80
C VAL A 156 14.70 -8.61 17.47
N ILE A 157 14.36 -9.54 16.58
CA ILE A 157 13.69 -9.23 15.31
C ILE A 157 12.33 -8.56 15.54
N GLY A 158 11.55 -9.06 16.50
CA GLY A 158 10.28 -8.47 16.90
C GLY A 158 10.42 -7.03 17.40
N ALA A 159 11.43 -6.75 18.24
CA ALA A 159 11.73 -5.40 18.71
C ALA A 159 12.09 -4.45 17.54
N CYS A 160 12.91 -4.91 16.60
CA CYS A 160 13.20 -4.18 15.36
C CYS A 160 11.91 -3.92 14.56
N GLY A 161 11.06 -4.93 14.41
CA GLY A 161 9.76 -4.82 13.73
C GLY A 161 8.86 -3.77 14.37
N TRP A 162 8.78 -3.74 15.71
CA TRP A 162 8.06 -2.70 16.44
C TRP A 162 8.65 -1.31 16.23
N GLY A 163 9.99 -1.19 16.20
CA GLY A 163 10.66 0.05 15.84
C GLY A 163 10.24 0.54 14.46
N PHE A 164 10.23 -0.35 13.46
CA PHE A 164 9.76 -0.05 12.10
C PHE A 164 8.28 0.32 12.05
N LEU A 165 7.41 -0.36 12.81
CA LEU A 165 5.98 -0.04 12.85
C LEU A 165 5.71 1.32 13.50
N ILE A 166 6.32 1.61 14.65
CA ILE A 166 6.12 2.88 15.36
C ILE A 166 6.62 4.04 14.50
N TRP A 167 7.84 3.93 13.95
CA TRP A 167 8.35 4.96 13.05
C TRP A 167 7.54 5.06 11.76
N GLY A 168 7.18 3.92 11.19
CA GLY A 168 6.35 3.83 10.00
C GLY A 168 5.03 4.56 10.18
N VAL A 169 4.28 4.25 11.25
CA VAL A 169 3.02 4.92 11.60
C VAL A 169 3.23 6.42 11.82
N GLY A 170 4.30 6.83 12.51
CA GLY A 170 4.61 8.25 12.72
C GLY A 170 4.82 9.01 11.41
N MET A 171 5.67 8.48 10.52
CA MET A 171 5.91 9.06 9.19
C MET A 171 4.64 9.01 8.32
N TYR A 172 3.85 7.97 8.48
CA TYR A 172 2.63 7.75 7.72
C TYR A 172 1.54 8.78 8.07
N LEU A 173 1.38 9.07 9.36
CA LEU A 173 0.52 10.14 9.86
C LEU A 173 1.05 11.52 9.47
N TRP A 174 2.35 11.76 9.60
CA TRP A 174 2.95 13.03 9.18
C TRP A 174 2.75 13.30 7.68
N SER A 175 2.92 12.27 6.85
CA SER A 175 2.63 12.34 5.42
C SER A 175 1.16 12.68 5.15
N ALA A 176 0.23 12.15 5.96
CA ALA A 176 -1.19 12.50 5.87
C ALA A 176 -1.44 13.99 6.20
N VAL A 177 -0.80 14.52 7.25
CA VAL A 177 -0.89 15.94 7.59
C VAL A 177 -0.39 16.81 6.43
N LEU A 178 0.78 16.49 5.87
CA LEU A 178 1.32 17.20 4.71
C LEU A 178 0.37 17.17 3.51
N TYR A 179 -0.25 16.02 3.25
CA TYR A 179 -1.24 15.88 2.19
C TYR A 179 -2.47 16.76 2.45
N LEU A 180 -3.01 16.77 3.68
CA LEU A 180 -4.15 17.62 4.04
C LEU A 180 -3.83 19.11 3.92
N VAL A 181 -2.62 19.53 4.27
CA VAL A 181 -2.15 20.90 4.05
C VAL A 181 -2.12 21.24 2.55
N GLN A 182 -1.62 20.34 1.71
CA GLN A 182 -1.64 20.53 0.25
C GLN A 182 -3.07 20.63 -0.30
N VAL A 183 -3.98 19.77 0.16
CA VAL A 183 -5.41 19.84 -0.21
C VAL A 183 -6.00 21.19 0.19
N ARG A 184 -5.74 21.65 1.43
CA ARG A 184 -6.23 22.94 1.89
C ARG A 184 -5.73 24.08 1.02
N LEU A 185 -4.43 24.10 0.71
CA LEU A 185 -3.82 25.11 -0.16
C LEU A 185 -4.51 25.13 -1.53
N VAL A 186 -4.64 23.97 -2.18
CA VAL A 186 -5.33 23.82 -3.47
C VAL A 186 -6.77 24.32 -3.42
N VAL A 187 -7.51 24.00 -2.36
CA VAL A 187 -8.90 24.42 -2.20
C VAL A 187 -9.01 25.94 -2.00
N THR A 188 -8.02 26.56 -1.36
CA THR A 188 -7.98 28.02 -1.14
C THR A 188 -7.46 28.82 -2.32
N THR A 189 -6.54 28.27 -3.13
CA THR A 189 -5.89 29.01 -4.22
C THR A 189 -6.54 28.79 -5.59
N LEU A 190 -7.09 27.60 -5.86
CA LEU A 190 -7.69 27.31 -7.17
C LEU A 190 -9.19 27.60 -7.18
N PRO A 191 -9.73 28.24 -8.24
CA PRO A 191 -11.17 28.32 -8.49
C PRO A 191 -11.80 26.93 -8.65
N LYS A 192 -13.13 26.84 -8.55
CA LYS A 192 -13.82 25.57 -8.87
C LYS A 192 -13.74 25.35 -10.39
N ALA A 193 -13.41 24.13 -10.82
CA ALA A 193 -13.43 23.79 -12.23
C ALA A 193 -14.86 23.98 -12.76
N GLY A 194 -15.04 24.84 -13.76
CA GLY A 194 -16.34 25.19 -14.35
C GLY A 194 -16.80 26.64 -14.23
N VAL A 195 -16.05 27.55 -13.56
CA VAL A 195 -16.40 28.98 -13.50
C VAL A 195 -15.69 29.81 -14.58
N SER A 196 -14.64 29.28 -15.22
CA SER A 196 -13.83 30.03 -16.20
C SER A 196 -14.37 30.03 -17.63
N ASP A 197 -15.27 29.10 -18.00
CA ASP A 197 -15.82 29.01 -19.36
C ASP A 197 -17.05 29.91 -19.60
N ALA A 198 -17.52 30.64 -18.58
CA ALA A 198 -18.70 31.51 -18.67
C ALA A 198 -18.35 33.00 -18.86
N ARG A 199 -17.08 33.36 -19.12
CA ARG A 199 -16.61 34.75 -19.26
C ARG A 199 -15.71 35.01 -20.48
N ALA A 200 -15.75 34.14 -21.49
CA ALA A 200 -15.10 34.38 -22.78
C ALA A 200 -16.15 34.70 -23.84
#